data_AF-A0A291MY70-F1
#
_entry.id   AF-A0A291MY70-F1
#
_cell.length_a   1.000
_cell.length_b   1.000
_cell.length_c   1.000
_cell.angle_alpha   90.00
_cell.angle_beta   90.00
_cell.angle_gamma   90.00
#
_symmetry.space_group_name_H-M   'P 1'
#
loop_
_entity.id
_entity.type
_entity.pdbx_description
1 polymer ?
#
loop_
_entity_poly.entity_id
_entity_poly.type
_entity_poly.pdbx_seq_one_letter_code
_entity_poly.pdbx_strand_id
1 'polypeptide(L)'
;MQSYFPSILLACLALQACGPIHPRWKNQATHDIAVTYWRGTAHFGVWIKRGREAVPPAPFDFQSVERIEIRDQGRIIRFEKPVIARLHEQCGHGYGCWISYDDSHELHVSTSSPASSKG
;
A
#
# COMPACT_ATOMS: atom_id res chain seq x y z
N MET A 1 -30.64 3.76 -51.34
CA MET A 1 -29.64 2.95 -50.60
C MET A 1 -29.34 3.69 -49.31
N GLN A 2 -29.73 3.11 -48.18
CA GLN A 2 -29.72 3.75 -46.87
C GLN A 2 -28.47 3.29 -46.12
N SER A 3 -27.52 4.20 -45.90
CA SER A 3 -26.27 3.93 -45.19
C SER A 3 -26.56 3.86 -43.69
N TYR A 4 -26.45 2.68 -43.11
CA TYR A 4 -26.46 2.50 -41.66
C TYR A 4 -25.04 2.58 -41.12
N PHE A 5 -24.77 3.60 -40.31
CA PHE A 5 -23.63 3.63 -39.41
C PHE A 5 -23.78 2.52 -38.37
N PRO A 6 -22.70 1.82 -38.01
CA PRO A 6 -22.54 1.34 -36.66
C PRO A 6 -21.39 2.10 -35.99
N SER A 7 -21.77 3.04 -35.13
CA SER A 7 -20.96 3.45 -33.99
C SER A 7 -20.79 2.23 -33.09
N ILE A 8 -19.63 1.55 -33.15
CA ILE A 8 -19.29 0.49 -32.20
C ILE A 8 -18.06 0.94 -31.41
N LEU A 9 -18.40 1.46 -30.22
CA LEU A 9 -17.78 1.20 -28.92
C LEU A 9 -16.26 1.36 -28.78
N LEU A 10 -15.93 2.47 -28.14
CA LEU A 10 -14.87 2.66 -27.16
C LEU A 10 -14.58 1.42 -26.30
N ALA A 11 -13.33 1.39 -25.85
CA ALA A 11 -12.83 0.75 -24.63
C ALA A 11 -12.56 -0.76 -24.72
N CYS A 12 -11.35 -1.09 -25.17
CA CYS A 12 -10.70 -2.31 -24.72
C CYS A 12 -9.20 -2.08 -24.50
N LEU A 13 -8.88 -2.07 -23.21
CA LEU A 13 -7.60 -2.42 -22.60
C LEU A 13 -6.43 -1.46 -22.82
N ALA A 14 -6.44 -0.40 -22.01
CA ALA A 14 -5.21 -0.05 -21.30
C ALA A 14 -4.80 -1.23 -20.41
N LEU A 15 -4.22 -2.27 -21.01
CA LEU A 15 -3.31 -3.21 -20.36
C LEU A 15 -2.08 -2.40 -19.95
N GLN A 16 -2.24 -1.48 -19.00
CA GLN A 16 -1.12 -1.00 -18.23
C GLN A 16 -0.69 -2.22 -17.42
N ALA A 17 0.27 -2.95 -17.97
CA ALA A 17 1.11 -3.87 -17.20
C ALA A 17 1.89 -3.00 -16.20
N CYS A 18 1.19 -2.59 -15.16
CA CYS A 18 1.75 -1.95 -14.00
C CYS A 18 2.68 -2.98 -13.36
N GLY A 19 3.96 -2.63 -13.25
CA GLY A 19 4.92 -3.45 -12.52
C GLY A 19 4.50 -3.65 -11.06
N PRO A 20 5.17 -4.54 -10.32
CA PRO A 20 4.78 -4.89 -8.97
C PRO A 20 4.68 -3.65 -8.07
N ILE A 21 3.61 -3.57 -7.28
CA ILE A 21 3.39 -2.44 -6.38
C ILE A 21 4.26 -2.66 -5.15
N HIS A 22 5.13 -1.69 -4.88
CA HIS A 22 5.90 -1.62 -3.64
C HIS A 22 5.59 -0.29 -2.94
N PRO A 23 4.61 -0.27 -2.02
CA PRO A 23 4.26 0.96 -1.32
C PRO A 23 5.45 1.48 -0.54
N ARG A 24 5.63 2.79 -0.59
CA ARG A 24 6.55 3.50 0.30
C ARG A 24 5.84 3.71 1.62
N TRP A 25 6.55 3.47 2.71
CA TRP A 25 6.04 3.71 4.05
C TRP A 25 6.51 5.04 4.59
N LYS A 26 5.64 5.71 5.34
CA LYS A 26 5.97 6.85 6.19
C LYS A 26 5.54 6.55 7.62
N ASN A 27 6.51 6.50 8.54
CA ASN A 27 6.17 6.41 9.95
C ASN A 27 5.85 7.82 10.49
N GLN A 28 4.59 8.08 10.81
CA GLN A 28 4.10 9.32 11.42
C GLN A 28 3.87 9.17 12.93
N ALA A 29 4.06 7.97 13.48
CA ALA A 29 4.06 7.75 14.93
C ALA A 29 5.25 8.47 15.60
N THR A 30 5.12 8.73 16.90
CA THR A 30 6.12 9.47 17.68
C THR A 30 7.37 8.66 18.05
N HIS A 31 7.38 7.37 17.71
CA HIS A 31 8.44 6.38 17.96
C HIS A 31 8.70 5.49 16.74
N ASP A 32 9.71 4.64 16.84
CA ASP A 32 10.09 3.72 15.77
C ASP A 32 9.14 2.51 15.71
N ILE A 33 8.84 2.05 14.50
CA ILE A 33 7.95 0.91 14.26
C ILE A 33 8.63 -0.17 13.43
N ALA A 34 8.15 -1.41 13.52
CA ALA A 34 8.49 -2.46 12.55
C ALA A 34 7.23 -2.88 11.79
N VAL A 35 7.26 -2.76 10.47
CA VAL A 35 6.17 -3.18 9.58
C VAL A 35 6.54 -4.53 9.00
N THR A 36 5.63 -5.50 9.04
CA THR A 36 5.81 -6.84 8.48
C THR A 36 4.67 -7.19 7.56
N TYR A 37 4.98 -7.57 6.32
CA TYR A 37 4.03 -8.10 5.36
C TYR A 37 3.97 -9.62 5.45
N TRP A 38 2.78 -10.17 5.33
CA TRP A 38 2.53 -11.62 5.33
C TRP A 38 1.83 -12.06 4.05
N ARG A 39 2.28 -13.18 3.49
CA ARG A 39 1.65 -13.94 2.41
C ARG A 39 1.75 -15.42 2.75
N GLY A 40 0.65 -16.04 3.18
CA GLY A 40 0.67 -17.37 3.78
C GLY A 40 1.66 -17.41 4.95
N THR A 41 2.65 -18.31 4.88
CA THR A 41 3.71 -18.43 5.90
C THR A 41 4.92 -17.52 5.65
N ALA A 42 5.06 -16.94 4.45
CA ALA A 42 6.15 -16.05 4.10
C ALA A 42 5.91 -14.66 4.68
N HIS A 43 6.97 -14.06 5.24
CA HIS A 43 6.87 -12.73 5.83
C HIS A 43 8.18 -11.95 5.70
N PHE A 44 8.05 -10.64 5.46
CA PHE A 44 9.17 -9.72 5.28
C PHE A 44 8.86 -8.42 6.00
N GLY A 45 9.82 -7.97 6.81
CA GLY A 45 9.65 -6.78 7.62
C GLY A 45 10.73 -5.74 7.38
N VAL A 46 10.38 -4.49 7.67
CA VAL A 46 11.30 -3.36 7.68
C VAL A 46 11.10 -2.54 8.95
N TRP A 47 12.20 -2.09 9.52
CA TRP A 47 12.18 -1.18 10.66
C TRP A 47 12.21 0.27 10.15
N ILE A 48 11.29 1.10 10.65
CA ILE A 48 11.07 2.47 10.16
C ILE A 48 11.20 3.43 11.34
N LYS A 49 12.28 4.20 11.34
CA LYS A 49 12.50 5.25 12.35
C LYS A 49 11.36 6.28 12.33
N ARG A 50 11.06 6.91 13.47
CA ARG A 50 10.06 7.97 13.56
C ARG A 50 10.30 9.06 12.51
N GLY A 51 9.24 9.51 11.84
CA GLY A 51 9.29 10.52 10.78
C GLY A 51 10.03 10.10 9.51
N ARG A 52 10.58 8.88 9.44
CA ARG A 52 11.33 8.38 8.29
C ARG A 52 10.47 7.53 7.38
N GLU A 53 11.06 7.28 6.21
CA GLU A 53 10.45 6.54 5.12
C GLU A 53 11.23 5.27 4.87
N ALA A 54 10.54 4.23 4.43
CA ALA A 54 11.15 2.97 4.06
C ALA A 54 10.36 2.31 2.93
N VAL A 55 11.01 1.39 2.22
CA VAL A 55 10.33 0.49 1.27
C VAL A 55 10.57 -0.93 1.77
N PRO A 56 9.53 -1.68 2.16
CA PRO A 56 9.69 -3.06 2.58
C PRO A 56 10.35 -3.89 1.46
N PRO A 57 11.46 -4.60 1.72
CA PRO A 57 12.12 -5.45 0.74
C PRO A 57 11.36 -6.78 0.63
N ALA A 58 10.14 -6.75 0.11
CA ALA A 58 9.35 -7.94 -0.12
C ALA A 58 9.64 -8.50 -1.53
N PRO A 59 9.97 -9.80 -1.67
CA PRO A 59 10.18 -10.44 -2.98
C PRO A 59 8.85 -10.76 -3.70
N PHE A 60 7.73 -10.21 -3.23
CA PHE A 60 6.41 -10.40 -3.79
C PHE A 60 5.69 -9.05 -3.93
N ASP A 61 4.69 -9.03 -4.82
CA ASP A 61 3.85 -7.85 -5.04
C ASP A 61 2.99 -7.55 -3.81
N PHE A 62 2.83 -6.27 -3.48
CA PHE A 62 1.90 -5.83 -2.46
C PHE A 62 0.48 -6.37 -2.66
N GLN A 63 0.01 -6.55 -3.91
CA GLN A 63 -1.30 -7.16 -4.18
C GLN A 63 -1.48 -8.56 -3.59
N SER A 64 -0.37 -9.26 -3.32
CA SER A 64 -0.36 -10.60 -2.73
C SER A 64 -0.23 -10.60 -1.20
N VAL A 65 -0.15 -9.42 -0.57
CA VAL A 65 -0.18 -9.30 0.90
C VAL A 65 -1.57 -9.67 1.41
N GLU A 66 -1.60 -10.50 2.44
CA GLU A 66 -2.84 -10.97 3.07
C GLU A 66 -3.06 -10.32 4.44
N ARG A 67 -1.96 -9.94 5.10
CA ARG A 67 -1.93 -9.31 6.41
C ARG A 67 -0.72 -8.41 6.56
N ILE A 68 -0.90 -7.29 7.26
CA ILE A 68 0.19 -6.43 7.72
C ILE A 68 0.20 -6.46 9.24
N GLU A 69 1.37 -6.64 9.82
CA GLU A 69 1.59 -6.49 11.26
C GLU A 69 2.50 -5.30 11.53
N ILE A 70 2.13 -4.47 12.49
CA ILE A 70 2.97 -3.38 12.99
C ILE A 70 3.34 -3.68 14.43
N ARG A 71 4.65 -3.82 14.68
CA ARG A 71 5.18 -3.79 16.05
C ARG A 71 5.37 -2.35 16.47
N ASP A 72 4.60 -1.96 17.46
CA ASP A 72 4.47 -0.61 17.98
C ASP A 72 4.70 -0.67 19.50
N GLN A 73 5.81 -0.13 19.99
CA GLN A 73 6.17 -0.11 21.43
C GLN A 73 6.00 -1.47 22.15
N GLY A 74 6.33 -2.58 21.49
CA GLY A 74 6.21 -3.93 22.04
C GLY A 74 4.82 -4.58 21.87
N ARG A 75 3.81 -3.82 21.44
CA ARG A 75 2.51 -4.33 21.01
C ARG A 75 2.55 -4.72 19.53
N ILE A 76 1.77 -5.73 19.16
CA ILE A 76 1.54 -6.11 17.76
C ILE A 76 0.12 -5.70 17.38
N ILE A 77 0.01 -4.88 16.35
CA ILE A 77 -1.25 -4.47 15.73
C ILE A 77 -1.37 -5.19 14.39
N ARG A 78 -2.51 -5.85 14.18
CA ARG A 78 -2.75 -6.69 13.00
C ARG A 78 -3.83 -6.08 12.12
N PHE A 79 -3.49 -5.89 10.85
CA PHE A 79 -4.42 -5.46 9.82
C PHE A 79 -4.71 -6.67 8.92
N GLU A 80 -5.92 -7.20 9.08
CA GLU A 80 -6.40 -8.40 8.39
C GLU A 80 -7.07 -8.04 7.05
N LYS A 81 -7.50 -9.08 6.34
CA LYS A 81 -7.99 -9.03 4.95
C LYS A 81 -8.90 -7.84 4.58
N PRO A 82 -9.91 -7.42 5.37
CA PRO A 82 -10.75 -6.28 4.99
C PRO A 82 -9.98 -4.96 4.88
N VAL A 83 -9.03 -4.72 5.79
CA VAL A 83 -8.19 -3.51 5.75
C VAL A 83 -7.22 -3.60 4.58
N ILE A 84 -6.59 -4.77 4.39
CA ILE A 84 -5.63 -4.97 3.31
C ILE A 84 -6.29 -4.81 1.93
N ALA A 85 -7.49 -5.36 1.73
CA ALA A 85 -8.25 -5.18 0.50
C ALA A 85 -8.53 -3.70 0.21
N ARG A 86 -8.94 -2.93 1.23
CA ARG A 86 -9.10 -1.48 1.11
C ARG A 86 -7.80 -0.77 0.72
N LEU A 87 -6.66 -1.16 1.31
CA LEU A 87 -5.35 -0.58 0.96
C LEU A 87 -4.99 -0.88 -0.51
N HIS A 88 -5.28 -2.09 -0.99
CA HIS A 88 -5.03 -2.47 -2.39
C HIS A 88 -5.85 -1.62 -3.36
N GLU A 89 -7.14 -1.45 -3.07
CA GLU A 89 -8.04 -0.59 -3.85
C GLU A 89 -7.57 0.87 -3.87
N GLN A 90 -7.16 1.40 -2.72
CA GLN A 90 -6.70 2.78 -2.58
C GLN A 90 -5.33 3.05 -3.22
N CYS A 91 -4.41 2.08 -3.16
CA CYS A 91 -3.11 2.19 -3.82
C CYS A 91 -3.23 2.11 -5.36
N GLY A 92 -4.33 1.54 -5.89
CA GLY A 92 -4.57 1.43 -7.33
C GLY A 92 -3.56 0.54 -8.04
N HIS A 93 -3.39 0.73 -9.36
CA HIS A 93 -2.40 0.03 -10.19
C HIS A 93 -1.37 1.05 -10.71
N GLY A 94 -0.07 0.76 -10.58
CA GLY A 94 1.00 1.63 -11.10
C GLY A 94 1.75 2.41 -10.01
N TYR A 95 2.94 2.88 -10.35
CA TYR A 95 3.96 3.32 -9.39
C TYR A 95 3.49 4.45 -8.46
N GLY A 96 3.69 4.26 -7.14
CA GLY A 96 3.77 5.36 -6.17
C GLY A 96 2.65 5.43 -5.13
N CYS A 97 2.34 4.33 -4.43
CA CYS A 97 1.50 4.40 -3.23
C CYS A 97 2.35 4.72 -1.99
N TRP A 98 1.84 5.60 -1.14
CA TRP A 98 2.35 5.82 0.21
C TRP A 98 1.38 5.26 1.24
N ILE A 99 1.92 4.47 2.17
CA ILE A 99 1.20 4.03 3.36
C ILE A 99 1.81 4.77 4.55
N SER A 100 0.99 5.45 5.33
CA SER A 100 1.41 6.01 6.61
C SER A 100 0.70 5.34 7.77
N TYR A 101 1.38 5.38 8.91
CA TYR A 101 0.91 4.86 10.19
C TYR A 101 1.22 5.88 11.27
N ASP A 102 0.27 6.15 12.15
CA ASP A 102 0.38 7.16 13.20
C ASP A 102 -0.03 6.61 14.59
N ASP A 103 0.02 7.49 15.60
CA ASP A 103 -0.26 7.15 17.00
C ASP A 103 -1.75 6.79 17.25
N SER A 104 -2.65 6.99 16.27
CA SER A 104 -4.04 6.51 16.34
C SER A 104 -4.17 5.02 15.99
N HIS A 105 -3.06 4.38 15.61
CA HIS A 105 -2.99 3.00 15.15
C HIS A 105 -3.75 2.72 13.85
N GLU A 106 -3.90 3.75 13.01
CA GLU A 106 -4.55 3.66 11.71
C GLU A 106 -3.55 3.62 10.56
N LEU A 107 -4.00 3.08 9.43
CA LEU A 107 -3.27 3.10 8.17
C LEU A 107 -3.94 4.07 7.20
N HIS A 108 -3.14 4.96 6.62
CA HIS A 108 -3.60 5.92 5.62
C HIS A 108 -2.88 5.68 4.30
N VAL A 109 -3.61 5.85 3.20
CA VAL A 109 -3.08 5.74 1.85
C VAL A 109 -3.08 7.11 1.19
N SER A 110 -1.97 7.47 0.56
CA SER A 110 -1.87 8.64 -0.28
C SER A 110 -1.13 8.32 -1.59
N THR A 111 -1.49 9.05 -2.65
CA THR A 111 -0.84 8.97 -3.97
C THR A 111 0.37 9.90 -4.10
N SER A 112 0.66 10.66 -3.03
CA SER A 112 1.81 11.56 -2.88
C SER A 112 2.44 11.38 -1.51
N SER A 113 3.70 11.80 -1.33
CA SER A 113 4.38 11.68 -0.04
C SER A 113 3.61 12.46 1.03
N PRO A 114 3.24 11.83 2.17
CA PRO A 114 2.55 12.52 3.26
C PRO A 114 3.38 13.69 3.77
N ALA A 115 2.71 14.81 4.08
CA ALA A 115 3.36 15.92 4.75
C ALA A 115 4.01 15.42 6.05
N SER A 116 5.28 15.74 6.26
CA SER A 116 5.93 15.45 7.53
C SER A 116 5.33 16.38 8.57
N SER A 117 4.60 15.83 9.54
CA SER A 117 4.19 16.56 10.73
C SER A 117 5.46 17.05 11.42
N LYS A 118 5.56 18.36 11.67
CA LYS A 118 6.63 18.93 12.49
C LYS A 118 6.36 18.47 13.93
N GLY A 119 7.03 17.40 14.35
CA GLY A 119 7.15 17.02 15.76
C GLY A 119 8.31 17.75 16.40
#